data_AF-A0A6V7HSP0-F1
#
_entry.id   AF-A0A6V7HSP0-F1
#
_cell.length_a   1.000
_cell.length_b   1.000
_cell.length_c   1.000
_cell.angle_alpha   90.00
_cell.angle_beta   90.00
_cell.angle_gamma   90.00
#
_symmetry.space_group_name_H-M   'P 1'
#
loop_
_entity.id
_entity.type
_entity.pdbx_description
1 polymer ?
#
loop_
_entity_poly.entity_id
_entity_poly.type
_entity_poly.pdbx_seq_one_letter_code
_entity_poly.pdbx_strand_id
1 'polypeptide(L)'
;ILEQEPDPADLIPVRLAKKWYSTCMNLEERERRGIKPIENIVNQAGGWPMVMEPEEFAEDDFTWQDLEKNYFYLTGKFVFYTIESFWDRWTDEYQIN
;
A
#
# COMPACT_ATOMS: atom_id res chain seq x y z
N ILE A 1 -15.09 -18.07 -8.65
CA ILE A 1 -14.26 -17.66 -9.81
C ILE A 1 -12.83 -17.37 -9.38
N LEU A 2 -12.59 -16.49 -8.39
CA LEU A 2 -11.23 -16.14 -7.94
C LEU A 2 -10.54 -17.23 -7.11
N GLU A 3 -11.30 -18.05 -6.40
CA GLU A 3 -10.82 -19.19 -5.60
C GLU A 3 -10.23 -20.34 -6.43
N GLN A 4 -10.49 -20.36 -7.73
CA GLN A 4 -9.95 -21.38 -8.62
C GLN A 4 -8.48 -21.10 -8.90
N GLU A 5 -7.71 -22.16 -9.14
CA GLU A 5 -6.33 -22.00 -9.57
C GLU A 5 -6.26 -21.19 -10.89
N PRO A 6 -5.21 -20.37 -11.07
CA PRO A 6 -5.00 -19.64 -12.32
C PRO A 6 -4.73 -20.62 -13.47
N ASP A 7 -5.53 -20.57 -14.53
CA ASP A 7 -5.36 -21.39 -15.73
C ASP A 7 -4.51 -20.64 -16.78
N PRO A 8 -3.55 -21.27 -17.46
CA PRO A 8 -2.86 -20.67 -18.59
C PRO A 8 -3.78 -20.10 -19.69
N ALA A 9 -4.97 -20.67 -19.87
CA ALA A 9 -6.00 -20.23 -20.82
C ALA A 9 -6.84 -19.05 -20.32
N ASP A 10 -6.75 -18.69 -19.03
CA ASP A 10 -7.43 -17.49 -18.51
C ASP A 10 -6.92 -16.22 -19.21
N LEU A 11 -7.82 -15.27 -19.44
CA LEU A 11 -7.43 -13.91 -19.80
C LEU A 11 -6.46 -13.36 -18.75
N ILE A 12 -5.43 -12.62 -19.18
CA ILE A 12 -4.38 -12.09 -18.30
C ILE A 12 -4.95 -11.41 -17.04
N PRO A 13 -5.98 -10.53 -17.12
CA PRO A 13 -6.53 -9.91 -15.92
C PRO A 13 -7.15 -10.90 -14.94
N VAL A 14 -7.84 -11.94 -15.45
CA VAL A 14 -8.45 -12.98 -14.62
C VAL A 14 -7.37 -13.81 -13.92
N ARG A 15 -6.31 -14.17 -14.65
CA ARG A 15 -5.18 -14.92 -14.11
C ARG A 15 -4.46 -14.14 -12.99
N LEU A 16 -4.26 -12.83 -13.19
CA LEU A 16 -3.68 -11.96 -12.18
C LEU A 16 -4.58 -11.80 -10.96
N ALA A 17 -5.90 -11.65 -11.17
CA ALA A 17 -6.87 -11.56 -10.07
C ALA A 17 -6.91 -12.84 -9.22
N LYS A 18 -6.90 -14.02 -9.86
CA LYS A 18 -6.81 -15.32 -9.17
C LYS A 18 -5.51 -15.44 -8.36
N LYS A 19 -4.36 -15.06 -8.94
CA LYS A 19 -3.06 -15.07 -8.24
C LYS A 19 -3.02 -14.09 -7.06
N TRP A 20 -3.61 -12.91 -7.22
CA TRP A 20 -3.74 -11.93 -6.14
C TRP A 20 -4.59 -12.49 -5.00
N TYR A 21 -5.74 -13.07 -5.34
CA TYR A 21 -6.63 -13.71 -4.37
C TYR A 21 -5.93 -14.84 -3.61
N SER A 22 -5.28 -15.77 -4.30
CA SER A 22 -4.59 -16.90 -3.65
C SER A 22 -3.46 -16.44 -2.73
N THR A 23 -2.72 -15.39 -3.11
CA THR A 23 -1.68 -14.80 -2.27
C THR A 23 -2.26 -14.14 -1.01
N CYS A 24 -3.42 -13.51 -1.12
CA CYS A 24 -4.13 -12.87 0.00
C CYS A 24 -4.69 -13.89 1.00
N MET A 25 -5.24 -15.00 0.48
CA MET A 25 -5.89 -16.04 1.28
C MET A 25 -4.90 -17.06 1.88
N ASN A 26 -3.63 -17.04 1.49
CA ASN A 26 -2.60 -17.86 2.11
C ASN A 26 -2.23 -17.31 3.50
N LEU A 27 -2.99 -17.74 4.50
CA LEU A 27 -2.82 -17.32 5.90
C LEU A 27 -1.45 -17.74 6.46
N GLU A 28 -0.99 -18.96 6.18
CA GLU A 28 0.28 -19.46 6.68
C GLU A 28 1.46 -18.56 6.27
N GLU A 29 1.55 -18.23 4.99
CA GLU A 29 2.61 -17.37 4.48
C GLU A 29 2.46 -15.91 4.93
N ARG A 30 1.23 -15.45 5.20
CA ARG A 30 0.97 -14.11 5.76
C ARG A 30 1.43 -14.02 7.20
N GLU A 31 1.04 -14.96 8.05
CA GLU A 31 1.44 -15.02 9.46
C GLU A 31 2.95 -15.26 9.60
N ARG A 32 3.56 -16.10 8.75
CA ARG A 32 5.01 -16.33 8.73
C ARG A 32 5.80 -15.04 8.45
N ARG A 33 5.30 -14.17 7.58
CA ARG A 33 5.92 -12.86 7.28
C ARG A 33 5.69 -11.86 8.39
N GLY A 34 4.52 -11.88 9.03
CA GLY A 34 4.13 -10.95 10.08
C GLY A 34 4.20 -9.50 9.61
N ILE A 35 4.62 -8.59 10.50
CA ILE A 35 4.71 -7.14 10.24
C ILE A 35 5.95 -6.73 9.43
N LYS A 36 6.90 -7.64 9.21
CA LYS A 36 8.20 -7.33 8.58
C LYS A 36 8.11 -6.58 7.24
N PRO A 37 7.14 -6.86 6.34
CA PRO A 37 7.01 -6.09 5.10
C PRO A 37 6.72 -4.60 5.37
N ILE A 38 5.89 -4.31 6.37
CA ILE A 38 5.54 -2.94 6.75
C ILE A 38 6.72 -2.28 7.46
N GLU A 39 7.35 -2.98 8.40
CA GLU A 39 8.56 -2.53 9.10
C GLU A 39 9.65 -2.10 8.11
N ASN A 40 9.92 -2.91 7.08
CA ASN A 40 10.91 -2.59 6.04
C ASN A 40 10.54 -1.33 5.24
N ILE A 41 9.26 -1.14 4.91
CA ILE A 41 8.79 0.05 4.19
C ILE A 41 8.96 1.30 5.05
N VAL A 42 8.57 1.21 6.32
CA VAL A 42 8.67 2.30 7.29
C VAL A 42 10.14 2.67 7.53
N ASN A 43 11.03 1.69 7.73
CA ASN A 43 12.45 1.92 7.94
C ASN A 43 13.17 2.52 6.72
N GLN A 44 12.72 2.23 5.50
CA GLN A 44 13.22 2.90 4.29
C GLN A 44 12.86 4.39 4.21
N ALA A 45 11.85 4.81 4.96
CA ALA A 45 11.33 6.17 4.98
C ALA A 45 11.71 6.95 6.26
N GLY A 46 12.77 6.54 6.97
CA GLY A 46 13.23 7.19 8.20
C GLY A 46 12.68 6.59 9.50
N GLY A 47 11.91 5.49 9.39
CA GLY A 47 11.38 4.77 10.53
C GLY A 47 10.10 5.37 11.12
N TRP A 48 9.71 4.93 12.32
CA TRP A 48 8.56 5.45 13.05
C TRP A 48 8.99 5.89 14.46
N PRO A 49 8.95 7.21 14.78
CA PRO A 49 9.44 7.75 16.05
C PRO A 49 8.94 7.03 17.31
N MET A 50 7.67 6.62 17.33
CA MET A 50 7.03 5.95 18.45
C MET A 50 7.66 4.60 18.85
N VAL A 51 8.42 3.96 17.95
CA VAL A 51 9.07 2.66 18.21
C VAL A 51 10.59 2.73 18.08
N MET A 52 11.14 3.93 17.94
CA MET A 52 12.58 4.18 17.81
C MET A 52 13.10 4.92 19.04
N GLU A 53 14.38 4.74 19.33
CA GLU A 53 15.04 5.61 20.30
C GLU A 53 15.21 7.02 19.72
N PRO A 54 15.15 8.09 20.54
CA PRO A 54 15.25 9.47 20.06
C PRO A 54 16.50 9.75 19.22
N GLU A 55 17.62 9.10 19.56
CA GLU A 55 18.90 9.26 18.86
C GLU A 55 18.96 8.52 17.51
N GLU A 56 18.05 7.57 17.27
CA GLU A 56 17.96 6.82 16.01
C GLU A 56 17.08 7.52 14.98
N PHE A 57 16.21 8.45 15.43
CA PHE A 57 15.37 9.21 14.54
C PHE A 57 16.17 10.33 13.88
N ALA A 58 16.52 10.12 12.61
CA ALA A 58 17.30 11.05 11.81
C ALA A 58 16.43 12.23 11.30
N GLU A 59 15.94 13.06 12.22
CA GLU A 59 15.07 14.21 11.92
C GLU A 59 15.68 15.17 10.89
N ASP A 60 17.02 15.26 10.88
CA ASP A 60 17.76 16.13 9.97
C ASP A 60 18.02 15.51 8.57
N ASP A 61 17.79 14.20 8.39
CA ASP A 61 18.12 13.49 7.14
C ASP A 61 17.00 13.51 6.10
N PHE A 62 15.76 13.84 6.48
CA PHE A 62 14.62 13.84 5.56
C PHE A 62 13.57 14.91 5.91
N THR A 63 12.99 15.52 4.89
CA THR A 63 11.86 16.45 5.08
C THR A 63 10.53 15.69 5.10
N TRP A 64 9.49 16.31 5.68
CA TRP A 64 8.13 15.78 5.61
C TRP A 64 7.63 15.60 4.16
N GLN A 65 8.12 16.42 3.23
CA GLN A 65 7.84 16.31 1.81
C GLN A 65 8.48 15.06 1.19
N ASP A 66 9.70 14.70 1.62
CA ASP A 66 10.35 13.46 1.17
C ASP A 66 9.61 12.23 1.68
N LEU A 67 9.19 12.26 2.95
CA LEU A 67 8.35 11.22 3.55
C LEU A 67 7.05 11.04 2.76
N GLU A 68 6.33 12.13 2.53
CA GLU A 68 5.09 12.13 1.78
C GLU A 68 5.26 11.58 0.36
N LYS A 69 6.31 12.01 -0.35
CA LYS A 69 6.62 11.54 -1.70
C LYS A 69 6.92 10.04 -1.73
N ASN A 70 7.63 9.51 -0.75
CA ASN A 70 7.90 8.08 -0.63
C ASN A 70 6.60 7.28 -0.47
N TYR A 71 5.70 7.70 0.44
CA TYR A 71 4.41 7.03 0.62
C TYR A 71 3.49 7.17 -0.60
N PHE A 72 3.53 8.30 -1.30
CA PHE A 72 2.78 8.51 -2.53
C PHE A 72 3.20 7.51 -3.62
N TYR A 73 4.49 7.26 -3.82
CA TYR A 73 4.93 6.28 -4.83
C TYR A 73 4.54 4.84 -4.48
N LEU A 74 4.40 4.52 -3.20
CA LEU A 74 4.00 3.19 -2.75
C LEU A 74 2.48 2.97 -2.80
N THR A 75 1.70 4.01 -2.49
CA THR A 75 0.26 3.88 -2.23
C THR A 75 -0.62 4.60 -3.26
N GLY A 76 -0.04 5.48 -4.07
CA GLY A 76 -0.75 6.39 -4.97
C GLY A 76 -1.53 7.49 -4.26
N LYS A 77 -1.31 7.67 -2.94
CA LYS A 77 -2.05 8.62 -2.11
C LYS A 77 -1.11 9.46 -1.26
N PHE A 78 -1.47 10.73 -1.10
CA PHE A 78 -0.81 11.62 -0.15
C PHE A 78 -1.37 11.35 1.25
N VAL A 79 -0.50 11.41 2.25
CA VAL A 79 -0.88 11.11 3.65
C VAL A 79 -1.48 12.34 4.32
N PHE A 80 -1.00 13.54 3.97
CA PHE A 80 -1.38 14.78 4.65
C PHE A 80 -2.52 15.54 3.98
N TYR A 81 -2.77 15.29 2.69
CA TYR A 81 -3.86 15.91 1.94
C TYR A 81 -4.40 14.96 0.88
N THR A 82 -5.57 15.26 0.32
CA THR A 82 -6.12 14.55 -0.83
C THR A 82 -6.10 15.50 -2.03
N ILE A 83 -5.60 15.02 -3.17
CA ILE A 83 -5.77 15.72 -4.45
C ILE A 83 -6.93 15.04 -5.17
N GLU A 84 -8.04 15.75 -5.26
CA GLU A 84 -9.20 15.33 -6.04
C GLU A 84 -9.21 16.06 -7.37
N SER A 85 -9.39 15.33 -8.47
CA SER A 85 -9.71 15.97 -9.73
C SER A 85 -11.16 16.45 -9.72
N PHE A 86 -11.49 17.39 -10.60
CA PHE A 86 -12.88 17.81 -10.79
C PHE A 86 -13.81 16.63 -11.11
N TRP A 87 -13.30 15.62 -11.84
CA TRP A 87 -14.08 14.44 -12.18
C TRP A 87 -14.36 13.54 -10.98
N ASP A 88 -13.40 13.38 -10.07
CA ASP A 88 -13.57 12.57 -8.85
C ASP A 88 -14.70 13.14 -7.98
N ARG A 89 -14.75 14.46 -7.83
CA ARG A 89 -15.82 15.16 -7.10
C ARG A 89 -17.20 14.93 -7.73
N TRP A 90 -17.29 14.95 -9.06
CA TRP A 90 -18.53 14.68 -9.76
C TRP A 90 -18.96 13.21 -9.64
N THR A 91 -18.06 12.25 -9.72
CA THR A 91 -18.43 10.82 -9.61
C THR A 91 -18.96 10.46 -8.23
N ASP A 92 -18.42 11.04 -7.16
CA ASP A 92 -18.87 10.79 -5.78
C ASP A 92 -20.27 11.36 -5.54
N GLU A 93 -20.60 12.51 -6.14
CA GLU A 93 -21.90 13.15 -6.02
C GLU A 93 -23.02 12.37 -6.74
N TYR A 94 -22.68 11.63 -7.79
CA TYR A 94 -23.63 10.80 -8.55
C TYR A 94 -23.76 9.35 -8.07
N GLN A 95 -22.89 8.88 -7.16
CA GLN A 95 -23.07 7.57 -6.50
C GLN A 95 -24.02 7.63 -5.28
N ILE A 96 -24.48 8.82 -4.88
CA ILE A 96 -25.47 9.03 -3.82
C ILE A 96 -26.92 9.03 -4.35
N ASN A 97 -27.14 8.80 -5.67
CA ASN A 97 -28.46 8.64 -6.28
C ASN A 97 -28.63 7.28 -6.97
#